data_AF-A0A9E0Q077-F1
#
_entry.id   AF-A0A9E0Q077-F1
#
_cell.length_a   1.000
_cell.length_b   1.000
_cell.length_c   1.000
_cell.angle_alpha   90.00
_cell.angle_beta   90.00
_cell.angle_gamma   90.00
#
_symmetry.space_group_name_H-M   'P 1'
#
loop_
_entity.id
_entity.type
_entity.pdbx_description
1 polymer ?
#
loop_
_entity_poly.entity_id
_entity_poly.type
_entity_poly.pdbx_seq_one_letter_code
_entity_poly.pdbx_strand_id
1 'polypeptide(L)'
;MAALAAVFRPAASGAAPAGTNGGRKAAAEWRRFYAHPSVRRRHQEYLGGRSLETSPTAYLTSPSPTPDPPARFRPVTDLPVMLSSELEVARSLWDKNSLLVHLDIEHVHFDAPWEPLIYPKRSLFVQRDVVAAISALLAEFGIEALHLLTGRGHHFVWKIGRRSAAFAALVRLATLSEAQRTAYGTRRPFAGKAVGAPAGAAWNGLGKVMEYLGHRILAASGPSPVPVQFTAVVVGPGAHGREIVAIDLSEYADPLHKRAVRMPFTAYLKAERRGWIPPPPAALPRLVAIPDSGDEDEGIRIMRDPDLAAAFARRTHTTIPDASLAMAGLIAAYESSELADFHRRFYAQEPDPPELWTNTYDRIDLGALPACVARILGHPNDLLLQPGGIQLVVRTLLAQGWHPRHIAGLIRSKYERPFGWLADFHFHDAAMRAEIYTRFFAGLIAVGNDQMVDFNCTSTQEKLLCPGTGCPWNLEALRTAAQSGGGHA
;
A
#
# COMPACT_ATOMS: atom_id res chain seq x y z
N MET A 1 -0.80 1.86 4.78
CA MET A 1 -0.52 2.95 5.76
C MET A 1 -1.14 4.29 5.33
N ALA A 2 -1.26 4.60 4.03
CA ALA A 2 -1.88 5.87 3.61
C ALA A 2 -3.40 5.93 3.82
N ALA A 3 -4.12 4.83 3.61
CA ALA A 3 -5.55 4.72 3.97
C ALA A 3 -5.82 4.86 5.49
N LEU A 4 -4.79 4.75 6.34
CA LEU A 4 -4.93 4.85 7.80
C LEU A 4 -4.96 6.31 8.28
N ALA A 5 -4.30 7.24 7.59
CA ALA A 5 -4.23 8.64 8.03
C ALA A 5 -5.60 9.34 7.96
N ALA A 6 -6.41 9.04 6.94
CA ALA A 6 -7.73 9.64 6.77
C ALA A 6 -8.82 9.09 7.72
N VAL A 7 -8.54 7.99 8.42
CA VAL A 7 -9.57 7.15 9.06
C VAL A 7 -9.32 6.92 10.56
N PHE A 8 -8.09 7.14 11.02
CA PHE A 8 -7.69 6.86 12.39
C PHE A 8 -6.94 8.05 12.99
N ARG A 9 -7.37 8.48 14.18
CA ARG A 9 -6.49 9.22 15.11
C ARG A 9 -5.95 8.23 16.15
N PRO A 10 -4.66 8.33 16.54
CA PRO A 10 -4.15 7.57 17.67
C PRO A 10 -5.00 7.90 18.91
N ALA A 11 -5.55 6.87 19.57
CA ALA A 11 -6.17 7.06 20.86
C ALA A 11 -5.07 7.39 21.89
N ALA A 12 -5.32 8.36 22.76
CA ALA A 12 -4.55 8.49 24.00
C ALA A 12 -4.58 7.13 24.73
N SER A 13 -3.44 6.73 25.28
CA SER A 13 -3.23 5.44 25.96
C SER A 13 -4.24 5.22 27.08
N GLY A 14 -5.39 4.62 26.75
CA GLY A 14 -6.42 4.18 27.68
C GLY A 14 -6.33 2.68 27.87
N ALA A 15 -6.15 2.26 29.13
CA ALA A 15 -6.02 0.86 29.53
C ALA A 15 -7.12 -0.04 28.93
N ALA A 16 -6.77 -1.27 28.60
CA ALA A 16 -7.75 -2.30 28.23
C ALA A 16 -8.71 -2.56 29.39
N PRO A 17 -10.04 -2.63 29.17
CA PRO A 17 -10.96 -3.02 30.23
C PRO A 17 -10.72 -4.49 30.60
N ALA A 18 -10.74 -4.76 31.91
CA ALA A 18 -10.53 -6.07 32.49
C ALA A 18 -11.57 -7.10 31.98
N GLY A 19 -11.10 -8.34 31.85
CA GLY A 19 -11.76 -9.43 31.12
C GLY A 19 -13.15 -9.81 31.63
N THR A 20 -14.11 -9.77 30.72
CA THR A 20 -15.41 -10.44 30.86
C THR A 20 -15.28 -11.94 30.53
N ASN A 21 -16.23 -12.75 30.99
CA ASN A 21 -16.27 -14.21 30.70
C ASN A 21 -16.29 -14.52 29.19
N GLY A 22 -16.82 -13.59 28.36
CA GLY A 22 -16.76 -13.68 26.90
C GLY A 22 -15.35 -13.58 26.33
N GLY A 23 -14.47 -12.75 26.92
CA GLY A 23 -13.08 -12.60 26.48
C GLY A 23 -12.21 -13.83 26.71
N ARG A 24 -12.46 -14.59 27.80
CA ARG A 24 -11.72 -15.84 28.09
C ARG A 24 -12.08 -16.96 27.11
N LYS A 25 -13.36 -17.07 26.72
CA LYS A 25 -13.82 -18.06 25.74
C LYS A 25 -13.27 -17.78 24.35
N ALA A 26 -13.25 -16.52 23.92
CA ALA A 26 -12.65 -16.09 22.67
C ALA A 26 -11.13 -16.38 22.63
N ALA A 27 -10.39 -16.06 23.70
CA ALA A 27 -8.95 -16.36 23.78
C ALA A 27 -8.64 -17.87 23.64
N ALA A 28 -9.46 -18.73 24.26
CA ALA A 28 -9.30 -20.19 24.16
C ALA A 28 -9.53 -20.72 22.74
N GLU A 29 -10.49 -20.15 22.01
CA GLU A 29 -10.78 -20.48 20.61
C GLU A 29 -9.59 -20.14 19.69
N TRP A 30 -9.05 -18.93 19.79
CA TRP A 30 -7.90 -18.52 18.97
C TRP A 30 -6.62 -19.30 19.27
N ARG A 31 -6.41 -19.68 20.54
CA ARG A 31 -5.30 -20.58 20.91
C ARG A 31 -5.48 -21.96 20.31
N ARG A 32 -6.70 -22.51 20.29
CA ARG A 32 -7.01 -23.79 19.63
C ARG A 32 -6.75 -23.70 18.13
N PHE A 33 -7.20 -22.63 17.48
CA PHE A 33 -6.96 -22.37 16.06
C PHE A 33 -5.46 -22.36 15.72
N TYR A 34 -4.66 -21.59 16.45
CA TYR A 34 -3.20 -21.54 16.23
C TYR A 34 -2.44 -22.79 16.66
N ALA A 35 -3.02 -23.60 17.55
CA ALA A 35 -2.48 -24.91 17.89
C ALA A 35 -2.76 -25.97 16.82
N HIS A 36 -3.71 -25.74 15.91
CA HIS A 36 -4.11 -26.72 14.92
C HIS A 36 -2.92 -27.07 13.98
N PRO A 37 -2.56 -28.37 13.82
CA PRO A 37 -1.37 -28.77 13.06
C PRO A 37 -1.35 -28.26 11.62
N SER A 38 -2.51 -28.25 10.95
CA SER A 38 -2.62 -27.76 9.57
C SER A 38 -2.40 -26.26 9.48
N VAL A 39 -2.89 -25.47 10.44
CA VAL A 39 -2.67 -24.01 10.46
C VAL A 39 -1.17 -23.72 10.57
N ARG A 40 -0.47 -24.38 11.50
CA ARG A 40 0.98 -24.26 11.65
C ARG A 40 1.75 -24.66 10.40
N ARG A 41 1.32 -25.74 9.73
CA ARG A 41 1.91 -26.17 8.46
C ARG A 41 1.78 -25.10 7.38
N ARG A 42 0.59 -24.48 7.25
CA ARG A 42 0.36 -23.39 6.30
C ARG A 42 1.21 -22.14 6.63
N HIS A 43 1.41 -21.81 7.90
CA HIS A 43 2.35 -20.74 8.26
C HIS A 43 3.78 -21.05 7.81
N GLN A 44 4.24 -22.28 8.03
CA GLN A 44 5.59 -22.70 7.62
C GLN A 44 5.77 -22.68 6.09
N GLU A 45 4.78 -23.13 5.33
CA GLU A 45 4.77 -23.06 3.86
C GLU A 45 4.90 -21.63 3.34
N TYR A 46 4.14 -20.69 3.92
CA TYR A 46 4.19 -19.28 3.54
C TYR A 46 5.53 -18.61 3.89
N LEU A 47 6.22 -19.14 4.90
CA LEU A 47 7.59 -18.76 5.26
C LEU A 47 8.66 -19.44 4.40
N GLY A 48 8.31 -20.42 3.57
CA GLY A 48 9.18 -21.03 2.55
C GLY A 48 10.29 -21.97 3.04
N GLY A 49 10.37 -22.27 4.34
CA GLY A 49 11.40 -23.15 4.93
C GLY A 49 10.91 -24.58 5.21
N ARG A 50 11.85 -25.52 5.35
CA ARG A 50 11.55 -26.88 5.89
C ARG A 50 11.30 -26.86 7.40
N SER A 51 11.71 -25.79 8.06
CA SER A 51 11.50 -25.45 9.45
C SER A 51 11.57 -23.93 9.61
N LEU A 52 11.29 -23.40 10.81
CA LEU A 52 11.39 -21.96 11.08
C LEU A 52 12.85 -21.47 11.00
N GLU A 53 13.81 -22.28 11.44
CA GLU A 53 15.25 -21.98 11.44
C GLU A 53 15.82 -21.90 10.01
N THR A 54 15.27 -22.71 9.11
CA THR A 54 15.70 -22.78 7.71
C THR A 54 14.93 -21.83 6.80
N SER A 55 14.00 -21.03 7.35
CA SER A 55 13.21 -20.10 6.56
C SER A 55 14.08 -19.04 5.85
N PRO A 56 13.79 -18.75 4.56
CA PRO A 56 14.38 -17.62 3.85
C PRO A 56 13.89 -16.25 4.34
N THR A 57 12.76 -16.18 5.04
CA THR A 57 12.18 -14.95 5.60
C THR A 57 13.17 -14.24 6.51
N ALA A 58 13.33 -12.93 6.32
CA ALA A 58 14.25 -12.13 7.11
C ALA A 58 13.73 -11.83 8.52
N TYR A 59 12.43 -11.54 8.67
CA TYR A 59 11.81 -11.27 9.98
C TYR A 59 10.28 -11.46 9.97
N LEU A 60 9.71 -11.53 11.17
CA LEU A 60 8.28 -11.41 11.45
C LEU A 60 7.98 -10.07 12.13
N THR A 61 6.76 -9.58 11.98
CA THR A 61 6.29 -8.36 12.63
C THR A 61 4.80 -8.47 12.92
N SER A 62 4.32 -7.64 13.85
CA SER A 62 2.89 -7.40 14.01
C SER A 62 2.52 -6.10 13.32
N PRO A 63 1.59 -6.11 12.34
CA PRO A 63 1.10 -4.89 11.71
C PRO A 63 0.15 -4.09 12.62
N SER A 64 -0.17 -4.60 13.81
CA SER A 64 -0.83 -3.83 14.86
C SER A 64 0.09 -2.72 15.38
N PRO A 65 -0.41 -1.49 15.60
CA PRO A 65 0.37 -0.43 16.20
C PRO A 65 0.59 -0.77 17.67
N THR A 66 1.67 -1.47 17.98
CA THR A 66 2.20 -1.54 19.35
C THR A 66 3.24 -0.44 19.52
N PRO A 67 3.29 0.25 20.68
CA PRO A 67 4.00 1.52 20.80
C PRO A 67 5.53 1.45 20.76
N ASP A 68 6.17 0.28 20.82
CA ASP A 68 7.62 0.20 21.07
C ASP A 68 8.49 -0.18 19.85
N PRO A 69 9.43 0.70 19.41
CA PRO A 69 10.31 0.50 18.26
C PRO A 69 11.24 -0.73 18.27
N PRO A 70 11.80 -1.22 19.40
CA PRO A 70 12.68 -2.40 19.35
C PRO A 70 11.92 -3.74 19.25
N ALA A 71 10.62 -3.79 19.59
CA ALA A 71 9.83 -5.02 19.57
C ALA A 71 9.13 -5.32 18.23
N ARG A 72 9.27 -4.43 17.22
CA ARG A 72 8.53 -4.49 15.96
C ARG A 72 8.99 -5.62 15.04
N PHE A 73 10.27 -5.95 15.01
CA PHE A 73 10.82 -6.99 14.13
C PHE A 73 11.38 -8.14 14.94
N ARG A 74 10.94 -9.36 14.64
CA ARG A 74 11.24 -10.57 15.39
C ARG A 74 11.87 -11.64 14.49
N PRO A 75 12.73 -12.52 15.02
CA PRO A 75 13.21 -13.67 14.28
C PRO A 75 12.05 -14.60 13.92
N VAL A 76 12.21 -15.39 12.86
CA VAL A 76 11.16 -16.30 12.37
C VAL A 76 10.78 -17.37 13.41
N THR A 77 11.74 -17.75 14.25
CA THR A 77 11.56 -18.69 15.37
C THR A 77 10.60 -18.18 16.45
N ASP A 78 10.29 -16.88 16.49
CA ASP A 78 9.33 -16.31 17.45
C ASP A 78 7.87 -16.56 17.04
N LEU A 79 7.61 -17.13 15.86
CA LEU A 79 6.24 -17.38 15.38
C LEU A 79 5.34 -18.05 16.44
N PRO A 80 5.74 -19.15 17.12
CA PRO A 80 4.88 -19.79 18.12
C PRO A 80 4.50 -18.86 19.27
N VAL A 81 5.44 -18.03 19.73
CA VAL A 81 5.22 -17.05 20.80
C VAL A 81 4.24 -15.98 20.31
N MET A 82 4.47 -15.41 19.12
CA MET A 82 3.58 -14.40 18.53
C MET A 82 2.13 -14.90 18.40
N LEU A 83 1.94 -16.12 17.91
CA LEU A 83 0.62 -16.73 17.76
C LEU A 83 -0.01 -17.04 19.13
N SER A 84 0.77 -17.51 20.11
CA SER A 84 0.27 -17.75 21.47
C SER A 84 -0.15 -16.47 22.21
N SER A 85 0.46 -15.34 21.85
CA SER A 85 0.08 -13.99 22.29
C SER A 85 -1.04 -13.39 21.43
N GLU A 86 -1.67 -14.19 20.55
CA GLU A 86 -2.80 -13.80 19.72
C GLU A 86 -2.54 -12.61 18.79
N LEU A 87 -1.27 -12.38 18.44
CA LEU A 87 -0.87 -11.30 17.54
C LEU A 87 -1.31 -11.62 16.09
N GLU A 88 -1.64 -10.56 15.35
CA GLU A 88 -1.58 -10.61 13.90
C GLU A 88 -0.12 -10.73 13.48
N VAL A 89 0.20 -11.65 12.56
CA VAL A 89 1.58 -11.88 12.13
C VAL A 89 1.72 -11.58 10.65
N ALA A 90 2.71 -10.76 10.33
CA ALA A 90 3.17 -10.49 8.99
C ALA A 90 4.63 -10.93 8.84
N ARG A 91 4.99 -11.39 7.65
CA ARG A 91 6.38 -11.73 7.30
C ARG A 91 7.00 -10.66 6.42
N SER A 92 8.31 -10.52 6.47
CA SER A 92 9.04 -9.60 5.58
C SER A 92 8.84 -9.95 4.10
N LEU A 93 8.76 -8.92 3.25
CA LEU A 93 8.92 -9.07 1.78
C LEU A 93 10.39 -9.32 1.40
N TRP A 94 11.31 -9.01 2.31
CA TRP A 94 12.71 -9.35 2.20
C TRP A 94 12.96 -10.82 2.48
N ASP A 95 13.49 -11.54 1.49
CA ASP A 95 13.97 -12.92 1.61
C ASP A 95 15.46 -13.06 1.31
N LYS A 96 16.06 -14.12 1.86
CA LYS A 96 17.47 -14.49 1.59
C LYS A 96 17.68 -14.89 0.13
N ASN A 97 16.74 -15.66 -0.44
CA ASN A 97 16.90 -16.33 -1.73
C ASN A 97 15.97 -15.80 -2.84
N SER A 98 14.96 -15.02 -2.47
CA SER A 98 13.94 -14.48 -3.36
C SER A 98 13.70 -12.99 -3.11
N LEU A 99 13.03 -12.34 -4.05
CA LEU A 99 12.29 -11.10 -3.85
C LEU A 99 10.81 -11.47 -3.90
N LEU A 100 10.04 -11.11 -2.87
CA LEU A 100 8.60 -11.25 -2.94
C LEU A 100 8.00 -10.10 -3.74
N VAL A 101 6.97 -10.44 -4.51
CA VAL A 101 6.07 -9.48 -5.15
C VAL A 101 4.73 -9.57 -4.46
N HIS A 102 4.14 -8.42 -4.20
CA HIS A 102 2.86 -8.30 -3.53
C HIS A 102 2.02 -7.24 -4.26
N LEU A 103 0.76 -7.57 -4.47
CA LEU A 103 -0.26 -6.69 -5.01
C LEU A 103 -1.44 -6.73 -4.05
N ASP A 104 -1.78 -5.57 -3.50
CA ASP A 104 -2.88 -5.38 -2.56
C ASP A 104 -4.01 -4.61 -3.25
N ILE A 105 -5.23 -5.13 -3.16
CA ILE A 105 -6.43 -4.36 -3.47
C ILE A 105 -7.34 -4.31 -2.25
N GLU A 106 -7.93 -3.16 -2.00
CA GLU A 106 -8.72 -2.94 -0.80
C GLU A 106 -9.99 -2.14 -1.13
N HIS A 107 -11.14 -2.60 -0.63
CA HIS A 107 -12.33 -1.76 -0.58
C HIS A 107 -12.15 -0.70 0.52
N VAL A 108 -12.09 0.57 0.13
CA VAL A 108 -11.92 1.70 1.04
C VAL A 108 -13.19 2.52 1.03
N HIS A 109 -13.81 2.64 2.21
CA HIS A 109 -14.94 3.52 2.44
C HIS A 109 -14.48 4.68 3.36
N PHE A 110 -14.52 5.91 2.88
CA PHE A 110 -14.01 7.07 3.62
C PHE A 110 -15.01 7.59 4.67
N ASP A 111 -16.31 7.48 4.40
CA ASP A 111 -17.37 7.95 5.32
C ASP A 111 -17.73 6.91 6.40
N ALA A 112 -17.65 5.62 6.07
CA ALA A 112 -17.91 4.50 6.98
C ALA A 112 -16.79 3.44 6.87
N PRO A 113 -15.59 3.73 7.42
CA PRO A 113 -14.38 2.93 7.19
C PRO A 113 -14.40 1.50 7.72
N TRP A 114 -15.32 1.22 8.65
CA TRP A 114 -15.60 -0.08 9.22
C TRP A 114 -16.60 -0.91 8.39
N GLU A 115 -17.35 -0.29 7.48
CA GLU A 115 -18.41 -0.91 6.68
C GLU A 115 -17.93 -2.16 5.93
N PRO A 116 -16.75 -2.14 5.27
CA PRO A 116 -16.31 -3.29 4.47
C PRO A 116 -16.08 -4.57 5.29
N LEU A 117 -15.90 -4.43 6.61
CA LEU A 117 -15.70 -5.53 7.55
C LEU A 117 -17.03 -6.11 8.07
N ILE A 118 -18.05 -5.27 8.18
CA ILE A 118 -19.40 -5.67 8.60
C ILE A 118 -20.15 -6.34 7.44
N TYR A 119 -20.02 -5.81 6.23
CA TYR A 119 -20.74 -6.25 5.03
C TYR A 119 -19.79 -6.82 3.95
N PRO A 120 -19.14 -7.97 4.20
CA PRO A 120 -18.13 -8.51 3.30
C PRO A 120 -18.69 -8.92 1.94
N LYS A 121 -19.98 -9.28 1.83
CA LYS A 121 -20.61 -9.55 0.53
C LYS A 121 -20.56 -8.33 -0.39
N ARG A 122 -20.87 -7.14 0.12
CA ARG A 122 -20.72 -5.88 -0.64
C ARG A 122 -19.26 -5.61 -0.95
N SER A 123 -18.41 -5.76 0.07
CA SER A 123 -16.97 -5.52 -0.05
C SER A 123 -16.32 -6.35 -1.16
N LEU A 124 -16.64 -7.64 -1.25
CA LEU A 124 -16.15 -8.51 -2.33
C LEU A 124 -16.82 -8.17 -3.66
N PHE A 125 -18.13 -7.94 -3.67
CA PHE A 125 -18.89 -7.59 -4.88
C PHE A 125 -18.28 -6.40 -5.64
N VAL A 126 -17.96 -5.31 -4.96
CA VAL A 126 -17.40 -4.11 -5.61
C VAL A 126 -15.98 -4.32 -6.15
N GLN A 127 -15.28 -5.39 -5.72
CA GLN A 127 -13.91 -5.72 -6.14
C GLN A 127 -13.85 -6.76 -7.27
N ARG A 128 -14.97 -7.43 -7.61
CA ARG A 128 -15.00 -8.57 -8.55
C ARG A 128 -14.34 -8.29 -9.88
N ASP A 129 -14.68 -7.17 -10.51
CA ASP A 129 -14.16 -6.83 -11.84
C ASP A 129 -12.66 -6.52 -11.79
N VAL A 130 -12.20 -5.90 -10.70
CA VAL A 130 -10.77 -5.64 -10.47
C VAL A 130 -10.01 -6.95 -10.24
N VAL A 131 -10.56 -7.88 -9.46
CA VAL A 131 -9.99 -9.23 -9.25
C VAL A 131 -9.91 -9.98 -10.58
N ALA A 132 -10.98 -9.97 -11.39
CA ALA A 132 -10.99 -10.62 -12.69
C ALA A 132 -9.96 -10.02 -13.65
N ALA A 133 -9.83 -8.69 -13.67
CA ALA A 133 -8.80 -7.99 -14.46
C ALA A 133 -7.38 -8.38 -14.02
N ILE A 134 -7.12 -8.47 -12.72
CA ILE A 134 -5.83 -8.92 -12.18
C ILE A 134 -5.55 -10.36 -12.63
N SER A 135 -6.50 -11.28 -12.44
CA SER A 135 -6.34 -12.68 -12.82
C SER A 135 -6.05 -12.85 -14.31
N ALA A 136 -6.77 -12.12 -15.17
CA ALA A 136 -6.56 -12.14 -16.61
C ALA A 136 -5.17 -11.60 -17.01
N LEU A 137 -4.75 -10.47 -16.43
CA LEU A 137 -3.45 -9.86 -16.71
C LEU A 137 -2.29 -10.73 -16.20
N LEU A 138 -2.41 -11.32 -15.01
CA LEU A 138 -1.37 -12.24 -14.51
C LEU A 138 -1.27 -13.48 -15.40
N ALA A 139 -2.40 -14.03 -15.86
CA ALA A 139 -2.44 -15.15 -16.79
C ALA A 139 -1.82 -14.80 -18.17
N GLU A 140 -2.00 -13.58 -18.68
CA GLU A 140 -1.36 -13.08 -19.92
C GLU A 140 0.16 -13.24 -19.86
N PHE A 141 0.78 -13.00 -18.69
CA PHE A 141 2.21 -13.14 -18.48
C PHE A 141 2.63 -14.53 -17.97
N GLY A 142 1.70 -15.47 -17.79
CA GLY A 142 1.96 -16.79 -17.21
C GLY A 142 2.35 -16.73 -15.72
N ILE A 143 1.95 -15.68 -15.00
CA ILE A 143 2.21 -15.51 -13.57
C ILE A 143 1.10 -16.19 -12.78
N GLU A 144 1.45 -17.22 -12.02
CA GLU A 144 0.59 -17.78 -10.98
C GLU A 144 0.87 -17.07 -9.65
N ALA A 145 -0.14 -16.47 -9.05
CA ALA A 145 -0.03 -15.83 -7.75
C ALA A 145 -0.83 -16.59 -6.70
N LEU A 146 -0.29 -16.66 -5.47
CA LEU A 146 -1.07 -17.04 -4.31
C LEU A 146 -2.06 -15.91 -4.00
N HIS A 147 -3.34 -16.15 -4.30
CA HIS A 147 -4.43 -15.24 -4.03
C HIS A 147 -4.98 -15.46 -2.63
N LEU A 148 -5.03 -14.39 -1.84
CA LEU A 148 -5.51 -14.39 -0.46
C LEU A 148 -6.71 -13.46 -0.33
N LEU A 149 -7.75 -13.94 0.36
CA LEU A 149 -8.80 -13.10 0.92
C LEU A 149 -8.34 -12.54 2.26
N THR A 150 -8.46 -11.23 2.40
CA THR A 150 -8.19 -10.50 3.64
C THR A 150 -9.44 -9.74 4.05
N GLY A 151 -9.48 -9.24 5.29
CA GLY A 151 -10.73 -8.77 5.91
C GLY A 151 -11.60 -7.84 5.05
N ARG A 152 -11.02 -6.97 4.20
CA ARG A 152 -11.77 -6.10 3.26
C ARG A 152 -11.15 -6.01 1.87
N GLY A 153 -10.32 -6.97 1.47
CA GLY A 153 -9.53 -6.86 0.25
C GLY A 153 -8.83 -8.15 -0.13
N HIS A 154 -8.03 -8.10 -1.18
CA HIS A 154 -7.32 -9.25 -1.72
C HIS A 154 -5.82 -8.97 -1.78
N HIS A 155 -5.01 -10.00 -1.49
CA HIS A 155 -3.58 -9.95 -1.77
C HIS A 155 -3.24 -10.97 -2.86
N PHE A 156 -2.37 -10.62 -3.79
CA PHE A 156 -1.75 -11.53 -4.74
C PHE A 156 -0.24 -11.56 -4.46
N VAL A 157 0.30 -12.76 -4.21
CA VAL A 157 1.70 -12.93 -3.78
C VAL A 157 2.41 -13.96 -4.64
N TRP A 158 3.57 -13.61 -5.17
CA TRP A 158 4.49 -14.54 -5.83
C TRP A 158 5.94 -14.16 -5.51
N LYS A 159 6.91 -14.96 -5.97
CA LYS A 159 8.32 -14.70 -5.72
C LYS A 159 9.17 -14.77 -6.97
N ILE A 160 10.30 -14.06 -6.93
CA ILE A 160 11.33 -14.04 -7.97
C ILE A 160 12.64 -14.51 -7.33
N GLY A 161 13.23 -15.58 -7.84
CA GLY A 161 14.51 -16.08 -7.36
C GLY A 161 15.63 -15.06 -7.59
N ARG A 162 16.48 -14.79 -6.58
CA ARG A 162 17.55 -13.78 -6.68
C ARG A 162 18.67 -14.10 -7.67
N ARG A 163 18.72 -15.35 -8.14
CA ARG A 163 19.66 -15.82 -9.18
C ARG A 163 19.04 -15.83 -10.59
N SER A 164 17.78 -15.41 -10.72
CA SER A 164 17.08 -15.42 -12.01
C SER A 164 17.48 -14.23 -12.88
N ALA A 165 17.27 -14.39 -14.19
CA ALA A 165 17.41 -13.29 -15.15
C ALA A 165 16.43 -12.13 -14.86
N ALA A 166 15.20 -12.45 -14.42
CA ALA A 166 14.22 -11.44 -14.03
C ALA A 166 14.72 -10.58 -12.87
N PHE A 167 15.31 -11.17 -11.82
CA PHE A 167 15.91 -10.40 -10.74
C PHE A 167 17.02 -9.46 -11.24
N ALA A 168 17.92 -9.96 -12.10
CA ALA A 168 18.97 -9.15 -12.70
C ALA A 168 18.41 -8.01 -13.57
N ALA A 169 17.30 -8.24 -14.28
CA ALA A 169 16.61 -7.21 -15.05
C ALA A 169 16.03 -6.12 -14.15
N LEU A 170 15.36 -6.49 -13.05
CA LEU A 170 14.87 -5.53 -12.06
C LEU A 170 15.99 -4.66 -11.46
N VAL A 171 17.17 -5.23 -11.22
CA VAL A 171 18.34 -4.46 -10.76
C VAL A 171 18.74 -3.37 -11.76
N ARG A 172 18.68 -3.65 -13.07
CA ARG A 172 19.03 -2.67 -14.12
C ARG A 172 18.04 -1.53 -14.24
N LEU A 173 16.78 -1.75 -13.85
CA LEU A 173 15.74 -0.71 -13.87
C LEU A 173 15.86 0.30 -12.72
N ALA A 174 16.71 0.01 -11.72
CA ALA A 174 16.72 0.74 -10.47
C ALA A 174 17.33 2.15 -10.59
N THR A 175 16.68 3.10 -9.93
CA THR A 175 17.25 4.43 -9.66
C THR A 175 17.28 4.62 -8.15
N LEU A 176 18.46 4.43 -7.54
CA LEU A 176 18.65 4.56 -6.10
C LEU A 176 19.39 5.85 -5.75
N SER A 177 18.86 6.60 -4.77
CA SER A 177 19.59 7.70 -4.13
C SER A 177 20.77 7.18 -3.31
N GLU A 178 21.72 8.06 -2.99
CA GLU A 178 22.83 7.72 -2.10
C GLU A 178 22.33 7.27 -0.72
N ALA A 179 21.35 7.97 -0.16
CA ALA A 179 20.73 7.61 1.12
C ALA A 179 20.15 6.18 1.10
N GLN A 180 19.49 5.79 0.00
CA GLN A 180 18.97 4.42 -0.16
C GLN A 180 20.09 3.38 -0.25
N ARG A 181 21.16 3.68 -1.02
CA ARG A 181 22.32 2.77 -1.13
C ARG A 181 22.98 2.55 0.23
N THR A 182 23.19 3.63 0.99
CA THR A 182 23.72 3.60 2.35
C THR A 182 22.83 2.78 3.26
N ALA A 183 21.51 3.03 3.25
CA ALA A 183 20.55 2.27 4.04
C ALA A 183 20.59 0.77 3.70
N TYR A 184 20.68 0.39 2.42
CA TYR A 184 20.76 -1.02 2.03
C TYR A 184 22.10 -1.69 2.37
N GLY A 185 23.17 -0.91 2.53
CA GLY A 185 24.48 -1.37 3.03
C GLY A 185 24.55 -1.55 4.55
N THR A 186 23.69 -0.88 5.33
CA THR A 186 23.67 -0.97 6.79
C THR A 186 23.13 -2.33 7.26
N ARG A 187 23.86 -2.97 8.20
CA ARG A 187 23.38 -4.20 8.87
C ARG A 187 22.13 -3.94 9.69
N ARG A 188 21.16 -4.86 9.61
CA ARG A 188 19.90 -4.77 10.36
C ARG A 188 20.01 -5.54 11.68
N PRO A 189 19.71 -4.91 12.84
CA PRO A 189 19.83 -5.57 14.14
C PRO A 189 19.07 -6.90 14.23
N PHE A 190 17.85 -6.95 13.70
CA PHE A 190 16.98 -8.13 13.77
C PHE A 190 17.37 -9.27 12.81
N ALA A 191 18.11 -8.99 11.74
CA ALA A 191 18.49 -9.99 10.73
C ALA A 191 19.99 -10.32 10.74
N GLY A 192 20.81 -9.54 11.47
CA GLY A 192 22.27 -9.64 11.47
C GLY A 192 22.93 -9.36 10.11
N LYS A 193 22.14 -8.99 9.09
CA LYS A 193 22.57 -8.85 7.69
C LYS A 193 22.09 -7.52 7.13
N ALA A 194 22.82 -7.03 6.14
CA ALA A 194 22.36 -5.94 5.27
C ALA A 194 21.41 -6.51 4.20
N VAL A 195 20.51 -5.67 3.69
CA VAL A 195 19.69 -6.02 2.52
C VAL A 195 20.59 -6.29 1.30
N GLY A 196 21.61 -5.45 1.15
CA GLY A 196 22.53 -5.44 0.03
C GLY A 196 22.00 -4.62 -1.15
N ALA A 197 22.91 -3.95 -1.85
CA ALA A 197 22.58 -3.10 -2.98
C ALA A 197 21.75 -3.81 -4.07
N PRO A 198 22.03 -5.08 -4.46
CA PRO A 198 21.23 -5.75 -5.48
C PRO A 198 19.75 -5.96 -5.09
N ALA A 199 19.46 -6.31 -3.82
CA ALA A 199 18.06 -6.47 -3.40
C ALA A 199 17.34 -5.13 -3.28
N GLY A 200 18.02 -4.09 -2.80
CA GLY A 200 17.48 -2.73 -2.80
C GLY A 200 17.17 -2.21 -4.20
N ALA A 201 18.08 -2.46 -5.15
CA ALA A 201 17.90 -2.10 -6.56
C ALA A 201 16.74 -2.87 -7.18
N ALA A 202 16.70 -4.20 -7.03
CA ALA A 202 15.60 -5.01 -7.55
C ALA A 202 14.24 -4.60 -6.98
N TRP A 203 14.16 -4.20 -5.70
CA TRP A 203 12.93 -3.67 -5.10
C TRP A 203 12.47 -2.35 -5.74
N ASN A 204 13.41 -1.43 -5.99
CA ASN A 204 13.11 -0.17 -6.68
C ASN A 204 12.64 -0.43 -8.12
N GLY A 205 13.33 -1.31 -8.86
CA GLY A 205 12.93 -1.71 -10.21
C GLY A 205 11.55 -2.40 -10.22
N LEU A 206 11.30 -3.28 -9.25
CA LEU A 206 10.00 -3.95 -9.08
C LEU A 206 8.89 -2.92 -8.87
N GLY A 207 9.11 -1.87 -8.07
CA GLY A 207 8.13 -0.81 -7.90
C GLY A 207 7.71 -0.13 -9.20
N LYS A 208 8.62 0.02 -10.18
CA LYS A 208 8.29 0.57 -11.51
C LYS A 208 7.45 -0.40 -12.34
N VAL A 209 7.80 -1.68 -12.32
CA VAL A 209 7.08 -2.75 -13.04
C VAL A 209 5.68 -2.95 -12.44
N MET A 210 5.55 -2.88 -11.12
CA MET A 210 4.26 -3.01 -10.44
C MET A 210 3.38 -1.78 -10.66
N GLU A 211 3.96 -0.59 -10.81
CA GLU A 211 3.22 0.60 -11.22
C GLU A 211 2.62 0.43 -12.62
N TYR A 212 3.40 -0.09 -13.57
CA TYR A 212 2.91 -0.46 -14.90
C TYR A 212 1.78 -1.50 -14.84
N LEU A 213 1.93 -2.56 -14.04
CA LEU A 213 0.87 -3.54 -13.85
C LEU A 213 -0.39 -2.89 -13.26
N GLY A 214 -0.25 -2.00 -12.27
CA GLY A 214 -1.36 -1.25 -11.69
C GLY A 214 -2.08 -0.36 -12.71
N HIS A 215 -1.35 0.29 -13.62
CA HIS A 215 -1.93 1.05 -14.73
C HIS A 215 -2.74 0.16 -15.68
N ARG A 216 -2.20 -1.03 -16.01
CA ARG A 216 -2.89 -2.03 -16.83
C ARG A 216 -4.16 -2.54 -16.14
N ILE A 217 -4.11 -2.79 -14.82
CA ILE A 217 -5.28 -3.20 -14.03
C ILE A 217 -6.35 -2.11 -14.05
N LEU A 218 -5.97 -0.85 -13.81
CA LEU A 218 -6.89 0.29 -13.82
C LEU A 218 -7.61 0.39 -15.18
N ALA A 219 -6.87 0.30 -16.29
CA ALA A 219 -7.46 0.33 -17.63
C ALA A 219 -8.36 -0.89 -17.93
N ALA A 220 -7.98 -2.08 -17.44
CA ALA A 220 -8.70 -3.32 -17.69
C ALA A 220 -9.95 -3.50 -16.79
N SER A 221 -10.04 -2.78 -15.67
CA SER A 221 -11.13 -2.96 -14.69
C SER A 221 -12.50 -2.48 -15.21
N GLY A 222 -12.52 -1.66 -16.26
CA GLY A 222 -13.76 -1.19 -16.89
C GLY A 222 -14.70 -0.44 -15.93
N PRO A 223 -15.99 -0.32 -16.26
CA PRO A 223 -17.00 0.22 -15.36
C PRO A 223 -17.19 -0.68 -14.13
N SER A 224 -16.87 -0.17 -12.95
CA SER A 224 -17.07 -0.86 -11.66
C SER A 224 -18.18 -0.17 -10.86
N PRO A 225 -18.88 -0.87 -9.92
CA PRO A 225 -19.87 -0.25 -9.05
C PRO A 225 -19.36 0.95 -8.24
N VAL A 226 -18.04 1.01 -8.01
CA VAL A 226 -17.36 2.12 -7.34
C VAL A 226 -16.10 2.50 -8.13
N PRO A 227 -15.62 3.75 -8.03
CA PRO A 227 -14.40 4.13 -8.71
C PRO A 227 -13.21 3.25 -8.31
N VAL A 228 -12.45 2.78 -9.30
CA VAL A 228 -11.15 2.14 -9.09
C VAL A 228 -10.09 3.23 -9.06
N GLN A 229 -9.27 3.27 -8.02
CA GLN A 229 -8.26 4.30 -7.83
C GLN A 229 -6.90 3.68 -7.57
N PHE A 230 -5.86 4.37 -8.01
CA PHE A 230 -4.50 4.08 -7.57
C PHE A 230 -4.34 4.60 -6.15
N THR A 231 -4.00 3.72 -5.19
CA THR A 231 -3.99 4.01 -3.74
C THR A 231 -5.31 4.59 -3.20
N ALA A 232 -5.32 4.98 -1.92
CA ALA A 232 -6.52 5.47 -1.22
C ALA A 232 -6.82 6.94 -1.51
N VAL A 233 -7.10 7.28 -2.77
CA VAL A 233 -7.51 8.62 -3.20
C VAL A 233 -9.00 8.83 -2.88
N VAL A 234 -9.32 9.84 -2.09
CA VAL A 234 -10.71 10.20 -1.79
C VAL A 234 -11.42 10.68 -3.05
N VAL A 235 -12.67 10.25 -3.22
CA VAL A 235 -13.57 10.60 -4.34
C VAL A 235 -14.79 11.36 -3.84
N GLY A 236 -15.58 11.92 -4.76
CA GLY A 236 -16.90 12.45 -4.42
C GLY A 236 -17.87 11.35 -3.96
N PRO A 237 -18.93 11.70 -3.21
CA PRO A 237 -19.87 10.71 -2.68
C PRO A 237 -20.69 10.07 -3.82
N GLY A 238 -20.80 8.74 -3.80
CA GLY A 238 -21.72 7.97 -4.62
C GLY A 238 -22.98 7.56 -3.86
N ALA A 239 -23.70 6.57 -4.39
CA ALA A 239 -24.95 6.05 -3.79
C ALA A 239 -24.78 5.49 -2.36
N HIS A 240 -23.57 5.08 -1.99
CA HIS A 240 -23.23 4.55 -0.68
C HIS A 240 -22.16 5.40 0.03
N GLY A 241 -22.05 6.68 -0.31
CA GLY A 241 -21.01 7.57 0.20
C GLY A 241 -19.71 7.48 -0.59
N ARG A 242 -18.61 7.92 0.01
CA ARG A 242 -17.28 7.93 -0.62
C ARG A 242 -16.64 6.55 -0.44
N GLU A 243 -16.63 5.77 -1.50
CA GLU A 243 -16.02 4.44 -1.55
C GLU A 243 -15.25 4.23 -2.85
N ILE A 244 -14.19 3.42 -2.79
CA ILE A 244 -13.35 3.05 -3.94
C ILE A 244 -12.88 1.61 -3.80
N VAL A 245 -12.45 1.03 -4.93
CA VAL A 245 -11.46 -0.06 -4.91
C VAL A 245 -10.08 0.56 -5.11
N ALA A 246 -9.23 0.46 -4.09
CA ALA A 246 -7.87 0.95 -4.14
C ALA A 246 -6.93 -0.14 -4.63
N ILE A 247 -6.17 0.11 -5.69
CA ILE A 247 -4.97 -0.65 -6.05
C ILE A 247 -3.82 -0.11 -5.19
N ASP A 248 -3.54 -0.74 -4.04
CA ASP A 248 -2.58 -0.21 -3.06
C ASP A 248 -1.14 -0.66 -3.37
N LEU A 249 -0.43 0.19 -4.10
CA LEU A 249 1.01 0.05 -4.34
C LEU A 249 1.86 0.87 -3.36
N SER A 250 1.29 1.39 -2.28
CA SER A 250 2.00 2.25 -1.33
C SER A 250 3.16 1.56 -0.63
N GLU A 251 3.24 0.24 -0.67
CA GLU A 251 4.38 -0.50 -0.12
C GLU A 251 5.68 -0.26 -0.85
N TYR A 252 5.60 -0.04 -2.16
CA TYR A 252 6.76 0.25 -2.98
C TYR A 252 7.31 1.64 -2.69
N ALA A 253 6.58 2.48 -1.94
CA ALA A 253 7.00 3.80 -1.46
C ALA A 253 7.88 3.75 -0.19
N ASP A 254 8.17 2.57 0.36
CA ASP A 254 9.11 2.40 1.47
C ASP A 254 10.24 1.40 1.15
N PRO A 255 11.37 1.46 1.89
CA PRO A 255 12.47 0.52 1.71
C PRO A 255 12.10 -0.95 2.01
N LEU A 256 12.65 -1.87 1.23
CA LEU A 256 12.38 -3.32 1.31
C LEU A 256 12.42 -3.90 2.74
N HIS A 257 13.40 -3.48 3.55
CA HIS A 257 13.61 -3.99 4.92
C HIS A 257 12.60 -3.49 5.96
N LYS A 258 11.67 -2.62 5.55
CA LYS A 258 10.57 -2.13 6.40
C LYS A 258 9.23 -2.76 6.02
N ARG A 259 9.16 -3.43 4.86
CA ARG A 259 7.90 -3.95 4.32
C ARG A 259 7.64 -5.39 4.72
N ALA A 260 6.40 -5.65 5.11
CA ALA A 260 5.91 -6.96 5.48
C ALA A 260 4.50 -7.16 4.92
N VAL A 261 4.17 -8.41 4.66
CA VAL A 261 2.86 -8.87 4.19
C VAL A 261 2.25 -9.81 5.23
N ARG A 262 0.95 -9.66 5.46
CA ARG A 262 0.18 -10.51 6.38
C ARG A 262 0.31 -11.98 5.99
N MET A 263 0.41 -12.85 7.00
CA MET A 263 0.40 -14.29 6.77
C MET A 263 -1.03 -14.83 6.70
N PRO A 264 -1.35 -15.76 5.79
CA PRO A 264 -2.61 -16.49 5.81
C PRO A 264 -2.75 -17.29 7.10
N PHE A 265 -3.98 -17.58 7.49
CA PHE A 265 -4.37 -18.22 8.74
C PHE A 265 -3.89 -17.46 9.99
N THR A 266 -3.88 -16.13 9.93
CA THR A 266 -3.69 -15.27 11.10
C THR A 266 -4.89 -14.35 11.29
N ALA A 267 -5.12 -13.94 12.54
CA ALA A 267 -6.15 -12.97 12.89
C ALA A 267 -5.89 -11.63 12.18
N TYR A 268 -6.92 -11.07 11.58
CA TYR A 268 -6.95 -9.73 11.03
C TYR A 268 -7.36 -8.75 12.13
N LEU A 269 -6.38 -8.24 12.88
CA LEU A 269 -6.60 -7.37 14.03
C LEU A 269 -6.80 -5.90 13.65
N LYS A 270 -6.61 -5.53 12.37
CA LYS A 270 -6.97 -4.20 11.87
C LYS A 270 -8.46 -3.87 12.13
N ALA A 271 -9.35 -4.87 12.16
CA ALA A 271 -10.75 -4.71 12.53
C ALA A 271 -10.95 -4.30 14.01
N GLU A 272 -10.04 -4.68 14.91
CA GLU A 272 -10.17 -4.43 16.35
C GLU A 272 -9.52 -3.11 16.80
N ARG A 273 -9.03 -2.29 15.86
CA ARG A 273 -8.41 -1.01 16.19
C ARG A 273 -9.42 -0.10 16.91
N ARG A 274 -9.00 0.46 18.05
CA ARG A 274 -9.75 1.47 18.80
C ARG A 274 -9.55 2.83 18.13
N GLY A 275 -10.63 3.60 17.91
CA GLY A 275 -10.54 4.97 17.37
C GLY A 275 -10.98 5.15 15.92
N TRP A 276 -11.85 4.29 15.37
CA TRP A 276 -12.54 4.54 14.10
C TRP A 276 -13.31 5.86 14.16
N ILE A 277 -13.20 6.65 13.09
CA ILE A 277 -13.98 7.89 12.92
C ILE A 277 -14.72 7.79 11.58
N PRO A 278 -16.07 7.76 11.59
CA PRO A 278 -16.95 7.58 12.75
C PRO A 278 -16.79 6.19 13.41
N PRO A 279 -17.21 6.01 14.68
CA PRO A 279 -17.18 4.70 15.34
C PRO A 279 -18.11 3.70 14.64
N PRO A 280 -17.81 2.38 14.71
CA PRO A 280 -18.67 1.36 14.12
C PRO A 280 -19.99 1.25 14.90
N PRO A 281 -21.10 0.89 14.23
CA PRO A 281 -22.40 0.74 14.86
C PRO A 281 -22.50 -0.53 15.73
N ALA A 282 -21.55 -1.45 15.59
CA ALA A 282 -21.48 -2.70 16.34
C ALA A 282 -20.02 -3.15 16.52
N ALA A 283 -19.80 -4.14 17.39
CA ALA A 283 -18.51 -4.78 17.53
C ALA A 283 -18.08 -5.42 16.20
N LEU A 284 -16.85 -5.12 15.77
CA LEU A 284 -16.33 -5.65 14.51
C LEU A 284 -15.90 -7.12 14.68
N PRO A 285 -16.18 -7.97 13.68
CA PRO A 285 -15.79 -9.37 13.74
C PRO A 285 -14.27 -9.51 13.66
N ARG A 286 -13.69 -10.42 14.45
CA ARG A 286 -12.30 -10.84 14.29
C ARG A 286 -12.25 -11.82 13.11
N LEU A 287 -11.54 -11.44 12.05
CA LEU A 287 -11.47 -12.20 10.81
C LEU A 287 -10.16 -13.01 10.73
N VAL A 288 -10.14 -14.04 9.89
CA VAL A 288 -8.95 -14.81 9.52
C VAL A 288 -8.61 -14.50 8.06
N ALA A 289 -7.36 -14.12 7.76
CA ALA A 289 -6.91 -14.07 6.36
C ALA A 289 -6.75 -15.49 5.81
N ILE A 290 -7.23 -15.79 4.61
CA ILE A 290 -7.21 -17.15 4.04
C ILE A 290 -6.79 -17.12 2.57
N PRO A 291 -6.26 -18.22 2.01
CA PRO A 291 -6.24 -18.40 0.56
C PRO A 291 -7.65 -18.26 -0.03
N ASP A 292 -7.75 -17.76 -1.25
CA ASP A 292 -9.02 -17.71 -1.96
C ASP A 292 -9.63 -19.13 -2.08
N SER A 293 -10.94 -19.23 -1.83
CA SER A 293 -11.68 -20.49 -1.88
C SER A 293 -12.26 -20.79 -3.25
N GLY A 294 -12.21 -19.86 -4.20
CA GLY A 294 -12.91 -19.93 -5.49
C GLY A 294 -14.42 -19.68 -5.39
N ASP A 295 -14.99 -19.69 -4.19
CA ASP A 295 -16.37 -19.32 -3.88
C ASP A 295 -16.40 -18.23 -2.80
N GLU A 296 -17.01 -17.09 -3.10
CA GLU A 296 -17.01 -15.93 -2.21
C GLU A 296 -17.82 -16.17 -0.92
N ASP A 297 -18.96 -16.86 -1.01
CA ASP A 297 -19.82 -17.12 0.14
C ASP A 297 -19.18 -18.13 1.11
N GLU A 298 -18.50 -19.15 0.59
CA GLU A 298 -17.62 -20.02 1.36
C GLU A 298 -16.47 -19.22 1.99
N GLY A 299 -15.79 -18.36 1.22
CA GLY A 299 -14.69 -17.52 1.71
C GLY A 299 -15.10 -16.65 2.89
N ILE A 300 -16.26 -15.97 2.79
CA ILE A 300 -16.81 -15.15 3.88
C ILE A 300 -17.08 -15.99 5.13
N ARG A 301 -17.66 -17.19 4.98
CA ARG A 301 -17.92 -18.09 6.12
C ARG A 301 -16.61 -18.53 6.78
N ILE A 302 -15.62 -18.96 6.00
CA ILE A 302 -14.32 -19.41 6.50
C ILE A 302 -13.60 -18.27 7.23
N MET A 303 -13.56 -17.05 6.66
CA MET A 303 -12.88 -15.91 7.29
C MET A 303 -13.45 -15.53 8.67
N ARG A 304 -14.71 -15.87 8.96
CA ARG A 304 -15.42 -15.48 10.19
C ARG A 304 -15.42 -16.55 11.28
N ASP A 305 -14.92 -17.75 10.96
CA ASP A 305 -14.98 -18.91 11.86
C ASP A 305 -13.60 -19.60 11.92
N PRO A 306 -12.89 -19.51 13.06
CA PRO A 306 -11.59 -20.14 13.23
C PRO A 306 -11.59 -21.66 13.04
N ASP A 307 -12.67 -22.37 13.41
CA ASP A 307 -12.75 -23.81 13.24
C ASP A 307 -12.94 -24.18 11.75
N LEU A 308 -13.75 -23.41 11.00
CA LEU A 308 -13.84 -23.54 9.54
C LEU A 308 -12.52 -23.20 8.86
N ALA A 309 -11.82 -22.15 9.29
CA ALA A 309 -10.49 -21.79 8.79
C ALA A 309 -9.45 -22.90 9.06
N ALA A 310 -9.46 -23.52 10.24
CA ALA A 310 -8.61 -24.67 10.53
C ALA A 310 -8.94 -25.90 9.67
N ALA A 311 -10.22 -26.12 9.37
CA ALA A 311 -10.66 -27.18 8.46
C ALA A 311 -10.26 -26.90 7.01
N PHE A 312 -10.36 -25.65 6.56
CA PHE A 312 -9.89 -25.22 5.24
C PHE A 312 -8.37 -25.37 5.11
N ALA A 313 -7.62 -25.03 6.17
CA ALA A 313 -6.18 -25.21 6.23
C ALA A 313 -5.74 -26.66 5.98
N ARG A 314 -6.59 -27.69 6.21
CA ARG A 314 -6.25 -29.10 5.89
C ARG A 314 -6.16 -29.37 4.38
N ARG A 315 -6.95 -28.66 3.58
CA ARG A 315 -7.17 -28.95 2.14
C ARG A 315 -6.60 -27.92 1.17
N THR A 316 -6.01 -26.84 1.68
CA THR A 316 -5.34 -25.81 0.87
C THR A 316 -3.84 -25.77 1.12
N HIS A 317 -3.10 -24.95 0.39
CA HIS A 317 -1.68 -24.70 0.58
C HIS A 317 -1.41 -23.20 0.58
N THR A 318 -0.27 -22.80 1.13
CA THR A 318 0.14 -21.39 1.23
C THR A 318 1.57 -21.19 0.77
N THR A 319 2.07 -22.12 -0.05
CA THR A 319 3.37 -21.96 -0.70
C THR A 319 3.29 -20.81 -1.70
N ILE A 320 4.22 -19.88 -1.61
CA ILE A 320 4.29 -18.76 -2.57
C ILE A 320 4.90 -19.25 -3.89
N PRO A 321 4.17 -19.16 -5.02
CA PRO A 321 4.62 -19.62 -6.33
C PRO A 321 5.85 -18.85 -6.82
N ASP A 322 6.73 -19.54 -7.54
CA ASP A 322 7.89 -18.93 -8.21
C ASP A 322 7.51 -18.49 -9.63
N ALA A 323 7.61 -17.19 -9.90
CA ALA A 323 7.32 -16.60 -11.20
C ALA A 323 8.59 -16.07 -11.88
N SER A 324 9.78 -16.59 -11.55
CA SER A 324 11.05 -16.06 -12.05
C SER A 324 11.14 -16.02 -13.58
N LEU A 325 10.55 -17.01 -14.27
CA LEU A 325 10.51 -17.06 -15.73
C LEU A 325 9.41 -16.13 -16.28
N ALA A 326 8.19 -16.25 -15.75
CA ALA A 326 7.02 -15.47 -16.17
C ALA A 326 7.22 -13.95 -16.05
N MET A 327 7.94 -13.50 -15.01
CA MET A 327 8.26 -12.09 -14.81
C MET A 327 9.07 -11.46 -15.95
N ALA A 328 9.78 -12.23 -16.77
CA ALA A 328 10.51 -11.68 -17.92
C ALA A 328 9.56 -10.98 -18.91
N GLY A 329 8.38 -11.56 -19.16
CA GLY A 329 7.38 -10.97 -20.05
C GLY A 329 6.82 -9.66 -19.51
N LEU A 330 6.47 -9.62 -18.22
CA LEU A 330 5.96 -8.40 -17.57
C LEU A 330 7.01 -7.28 -17.53
N ILE A 331 8.28 -7.62 -17.25
CA ILE A 331 9.39 -6.65 -17.26
C ILE A 331 9.60 -6.09 -18.66
N ALA A 332 9.63 -6.94 -19.69
CA ALA A 332 9.80 -6.50 -21.07
C ALA A 332 8.64 -5.60 -21.53
N ALA A 333 7.40 -5.96 -21.18
CA ALA A 333 6.22 -5.14 -21.49
C ALA A 333 6.30 -3.76 -20.83
N TYR A 334 6.76 -3.69 -19.57
CA TYR A 334 7.06 -2.40 -18.93
C TYR A 334 8.14 -1.63 -19.69
N GLU A 335 9.28 -2.25 -19.99
CA GLU A 335 10.40 -1.58 -20.67
C GLU A 335 10.01 -0.97 -22.02
N SER A 336 9.06 -1.59 -22.73
CA SER A 336 8.51 -1.08 -24.01
C SER A 336 7.35 -0.09 -23.88
N SER A 337 6.92 0.25 -22.65
CA SER A 337 5.72 1.07 -22.42
C SER A 337 6.02 2.56 -22.38
N GLU A 338 5.02 3.38 -22.69
CA GLU A 338 5.06 4.85 -22.50
C GLU A 338 5.34 5.23 -21.04
N LEU A 339 4.97 4.37 -20.08
CA LEU A 339 5.27 4.61 -18.66
C LEU A 339 6.77 4.48 -18.37
N ALA A 340 7.47 3.53 -19.01
CA ALA A 340 8.92 3.47 -18.89
C ALA A 340 9.60 4.72 -19.47
N ASP A 341 9.07 5.26 -20.56
CA ASP A 341 9.56 6.50 -21.18
C ASP A 341 9.33 7.70 -20.24
N PHE A 342 8.14 7.79 -19.64
CA PHE A 342 7.86 8.74 -18.56
C PHE A 342 8.83 8.59 -17.39
N HIS A 343 9.07 7.37 -16.89
CA HIS A 343 10.01 7.15 -15.80
C HIS A 343 11.43 7.61 -16.14
N ARG A 344 11.91 7.38 -17.38
CA ARG A 344 13.22 7.86 -17.80
C ARG A 344 13.29 9.39 -17.76
N ARG A 345 12.26 10.09 -18.23
CA ARG A 345 12.17 11.57 -18.18
C ARG A 345 12.08 12.08 -16.74
N PHE A 346 11.25 11.45 -15.91
CA PHE A 346 11.13 11.77 -14.49
C PHE A 346 12.49 11.71 -13.77
N TYR A 347 13.28 10.67 -13.99
CA TYR A 347 14.60 10.49 -13.37
C TYR A 347 15.76 11.15 -14.12
N ALA A 348 15.51 11.81 -15.26
CA ALA A 348 16.53 12.59 -15.97
C ALA A 348 16.83 13.94 -15.30
N GLN A 349 15.97 14.37 -14.38
CA GLN A 349 16.20 15.53 -13.53
C GLN A 349 16.44 15.11 -12.08
N GLU A 350 17.18 15.94 -11.35
CA GLU A 350 17.30 15.82 -9.90
C GLU A 350 16.56 16.98 -9.21
N PRO A 351 15.89 16.72 -8.07
CA PRO A 351 15.33 17.80 -7.28
C PRO A 351 16.46 18.60 -6.61
N ASP A 352 16.20 19.85 -6.28
CA ASP A 352 17.12 20.65 -5.45
C ASP A 352 17.45 19.92 -4.15
N PRO A 353 18.74 19.86 -3.75
CA PRO A 353 19.17 19.19 -2.54
C PRO A 353 18.78 20.00 -1.29
N PRO A 354 18.73 19.38 -0.10
CA PRO A 354 18.26 20.03 1.14
C PRO A 354 18.89 21.38 1.45
N GLU A 355 20.16 21.55 1.10
CA GLU A 355 20.94 22.76 1.33
C GLU A 355 20.40 23.97 0.55
N LEU A 356 19.65 23.74 -0.54
CA LEU A 356 19.08 24.79 -1.38
C LEU A 356 17.59 25.07 -1.11
N TRP A 357 16.92 24.30 -0.24
CA TRP A 357 15.47 24.41 -0.04
C TRP A 357 15.01 25.79 0.44
N THR A 358 15.81 26.44 1.30
CA THR A 358 15.55 27.80 1.80
C THR A 358 15.50 28.85 0.69
N ASN A 359 16.14 28.57 -0.44
CA ASN A 359 16.18 29.43 -1.62
C ASN A 359 15.27 28.95 -2.76
N THR A 360 14.70 27.75 -2.65
CA THR A 360 13.91 27.09 -3.71
C THR A 360 12.52 26.74 -3.18
N TYR A 361 12.29 25.48 -2.77
CA TYR A 361 10.97 24.96 -2.38
C TYR A 361 10.31 25.71 -1.21
N ASP A 362 11.10 26.31 -0.31
CA ASP A 362 10.56 27.08 0.82
C ASP A 362 10.01 28.43 0.42
N ARG A 363 10.43 28.94 -0.74
CA ARG A 363 10.03 30.23 -1.27
C ARG A 363 8.82 30.15 -2.20
N ILE A 364 8.19 28.97 -2.30
CA ILE A 364 6.96 28.82 -3.08
C ILE A 364 5.92 29.84 -2.60
N ASP A 365 5.41 30.64 -3.53
CA ASP A 365 4.37 31.62 -3.24
C ASP A 365 3.03 30.91 -3.08
N LEU A 366 2.62 30.67 -1.83
CA LEU A 366 1.33 30.05 -1.53
C LEU A 366 0.14 30.93 -1.96
N GLY A 367 0.31 32.25 -2.11
CA GLY A 367 -0.72 33.15 -2.62
C GLY A 367 -0.98 32.97 -4.11
N ALA A 368 0.01 32.47 -4.85
CA ALA A 368 -0.08 32.14 -6.27
C ALA A 368 -0.64 30.72 -6.53
N LEU A 369 -1.17 30.04 -5.50
CA LEU A 369 -1.75 28.71 -5.63
C LEU A 369 -3.26 28.74 -5.31
N PRO A 370 -4.05 27.81 -5.89
CA PRO A 370 -5.41 27.56 -5.43
C PRO A 370 -5.47 27.35 -3.92
N ALA A 371 -6.48 27.92 -3.25
CA ALA A 371 -6.57 27.90 -1.79
C ALA A 371 -6.54 26.48 -1.19
N CYS A 372 -7.09 25.48 -1.91
CA CYS A 372 -7.01 24.08 -1.52
C CYS A 372 -5.57 23.54 -1.49
N VAL A 373 -4.73 23.91 -2.45
CA VAL A 373 -3.33 23.50 -2.56
C VAL A 373 -2.45 24.29 -1.59
N ALA A 374 -2.68 25.60 -1.48
CA ALA A 374 -2.00 26.46 -0.51
C ALA A 374 -2.21 25.93 0.92
N ARG A 375 -3.44 25.53 1.26
CA ARG A 375 -3.77 24.89 2.55
C ARG A 375 -2.97 23.61 2.78
N ILE A 376 -2.88 22.74 1.78
CA ILE A 376 -2.14 21.47 1.87
C ILE A 376 -0.64 21.75 2.13
N LEU A 377 -0.03 22.69 1.42
CA LEU A 377 1.40 22.98 1.55
C LEU A 377 1.76 23.83 2.78
N GLY A 378 0.82 24.65 3.26
CA GLY A 378 0.95 25.46 4.48
C GLY A 378 0.66 24.68 5.77
N HIS A 379 -0.26 23.71 5.70
CA HIS A 379 -0.65 22.84 6.81
C HIS A 379 -0.60 21.35 6.39
N PRO A 380 0.59 20.81 6.15
CA PRO A 380 0.74 19.50 5.51
C PRO A 380 0.37 18.32 6.41
N ASN A 381 0.22 18.50 7.71
CA ASN A 381 -0.26 17.45 8.59
C ASN A 381 -1.78 17.60 8.84
N ASP A 382 -2.62 16.61 8.53
CA ASP A 382 -2.34 15.33 7.87
C ASP A 382 -2.56 15.36 6.34
N LEU A 383 -2.82 16.53 5.76
CA LEU A 383 -3.25 16.69 4.37
C LEU A 383 -2.27 16.12 3.32
N LEU A 384 -0.96 16.26 3.52
CA LEU A 384 0.07 15.63 2.65
C LEU A 384 0.34 14.16 2.98
N LEU A 385 -0.29 13.60 4.00
CA LEU A 385 -0.29 12.15 4.26
C LEU A 385 -1.39 11.43 3.48
N GLN A 386 -2.40 12.17 3.02
CA GLN A 386 -3.54 11.68 2.28
C GLN A 386 -3.23 11.64 0.78
N PRO A 387 -3.42 10.49 0.09
CA PRO A 387 -3.17 10.39 -1.35
C PRO A 387 -3.93 11.42 -2.20
N GLY A 388 -5.18 11.73 -1.83
CA GLY A 388 -5.96 12.76 -2.52
C GLY A 388 -5.37 14.18 -2.40
N GLY A 389 -4.76 14.51 -1.25
CA GLY A 389 -4.04 15.78 -1.08
C GLY A 389 -2.79 15.84 -1.95
N ILE A 390 -2.02 14.76 -2.00
CA ILE A 390 -0.83 14.65 -2.87
C ILE A 390 -1.23 14.75 -4.36
N GLN A 391 -2.27 14.03 -4.79
CA GLN A 391 -2.77 14.08 -6.17
C GLN A 391 -3.15 15.52 -6.58
N LEU A 392 -3.84 16.25 -5.70
CA LEU A 392 -4.24 17.63 -5.98
C LEU A 392 -3.03 18.58 -6.12
N VAL A 393 -2.01 18.41 -5.28
CA VAL A 393 -0.74 19.15 -5.40
C VAL A 393 -0.05 18.82 -6.73
N VAL A 394 0.05 17.54 -7.08
CA VAL A 394 0.70 17.09 -8.33
C VAL A 394 0.00 17.66 -9.55
N ARG A 395 -1.32 17.48 -9.67
CA ARG A 395 -2.11 18.00 -10.80
C ARG A 395 -1.98 19.51 -10.95
N THR A 396 -2.03 20.24 -9.82
CA THR A 396 -1.94 21.70 -9.84
C THR A 396 -0.57 22.18 -10.32
N LEU A 397 0.51 21.61 -9.78
CA LEU A 397 1.85 22.06 -10.11
C LEU A 397 2.26 21.62 -11.54
N LEU A 398 1.82 20.45 -11.99
CA LEU A 398 1.96 20.06 -13.39
C LEU A 398 1.23 21.04 -14.33
N ALA A 399 0.00 21.45 -13.98
CA ALA A 399 -0.75 22.46 -14.74
C ALA A 399 -0.06 23.84 -14.79
N GLN A 400 0.80 24.12 -13.80
CA GLN A 400 1.63 25.33 -13.75
C GLN A 400 3.03 25.12 -14.37
N GLY A 401 3.27 24.00 -15.05
CA GLY A 401 4.52 23.72 -15.77
C GLY A 401 5.68 23.22 -14.90
N TRP A 402 5.42 22.80 -13.66
CA TRP A 402 6.48 22.20 -12.84
C TRP A 402 6.85 20.82 -13.36
N HIS A 403 8.15 20.52 -13.37
CA HIS A 403 8.60 19.15 -13.63
C HIS A 403 8.23 18.25 -12.43
N PRO A 404 7.73 17.01 -12.65
CA PRO A 404 7.28 16.13 -11.57
C PRO A 404 8.38 15.78 -10.55
N ARG A 405 9.65 15.79 -10.95
CA ARG A 405 10.77 15.60 -10.00
C ARG A 405 10.88 16.74 -8.98
N HIS A 406 10.68 17.99 -9.41
CA HIS A 406 10.69 19.14 -8.50
C HIS A 406 9.45 19.17 -7.60
N ILE A 407 8.30 18.67 -8.08
CA ILE A 407 7.12 18.46 -7.23
C ILE A 407 7.43 17.45 -6.11
N ALA A 408 8.11 16.34 -6.44
CA ALA A 408 8.56 15.39 -5.42
C ALA A 408 9.55 16.03 -4.43
N GLY A 409 10.46 16.88 -4.91
CA GLY A 409 11.38 17.66 -4.07
C GLY A 409 10.65 18.58 -3.09
N LEU A 410 9.63 19.31 -3.54
CA LEU A 410 8.78 20.14 -2.70
C LEU A 410 8.04 19.31 -1.63
N ILE A 411 7.45 18.17 -2.00
CA ILE A 411 6.75 17.32 -1.02
C ILE A 411 7.73 16.76 0.01
N ARG A 412 8.92 16.32 -0.43
CA ARG A 412 10.00 15.86 0.44
C ARG A 412 10.42 16.97 1.41
N SER A 413 10.58 18.20 0.94
CA SER A 413 10.98 19.32 1.80
C SER A 413 9.95 19.60 2.92
N LYS A 414 8.68 19.30 2.68
CA LYS A 414 7.66 19.30 3.73
C LYS A 414 7.80 18.11 4.67
N TYR A 415 7.93 16.89 4.17
CA TYR A 415 8.05 15.67 4.98
C TYR A 415 9.23 15.70 5.96
N GLU A 416 10.35 16.31 5.59
CA GLU A 416 11.54 16.41 6.46
C GLU A 416 11.48 17.55 7.49
N ARG A 417 10.38 18.31 7.55
CA ARG A 417 10.16 19.40 8.51
C ARG A 417 9.25 19.02 9.68
N PRO A 418 9.37 19.72 10.82
CA PRO A 418 8.59 19.41 12.02
C PRO A 418 7.17 19.99 11.96
N PHE A 419 6.32 19.50 11.06
CA PHE A 419 4.90 19.89 10.97
C PHE A 419 3.99 19.17 11.99
N GLY A 420 4.57 18.66 13.08
CA GLY A 420 3.83 17.96 14.14
C GLY A 420 3.12 16.70 13.66
N TRP A 421 3.74 15.94 12.75
CA TRP A 421 3.21 14.70 12.16
C TRP A 421 2.54 13.79 13.19
N LEU A 422 1.46 13.10 12.78
CA LEU A 422 0.74 12.16 13.64
C LEU A 422 1.71 11.20 14.36
N ALA A 423 1.49 10.95 15.65
CA ALA A 423 2.45 10.25 16.52
C ALA A 423 2.89 8.87 16.00
N ASP A 424 1.99 8.14 15.32
CA ASP A 424 2.28 6.81 14.75
C ASP A 424 2.79 6.87 13.30
N PHE A 425 2.87 8.07 12.73
CA PHE A 425 3.27 8.28 11.35
C PHE A 425 4.74 8.65 11.29
N HIS A 426 5.56 7.66 10.92
CA HIS A 426 6.97 7.84 10.61
C HIS A 426 7.21 7.58 9.14
N PHE A 427 7.80 8.54 8.44
CA PHE A 427 8.35 8.31 7.11
C PHE A 427 9.50 7.30 7.24
N HIS A 428 9.35 6.11 6.64
CA HIS A 428 10.46 5.16 6.57
C HIS A 428 11.60 5.70 5.70
N ASP A 429 11.23 6.46 4.66
CA ASP A 429 12.11 7.25 3.81
C ASP A 429 11.25 8.38 3.17
N ALA A 430 11.47 9.63 3.59
CA ALA A 430 10.66 10.76 3.13
C ALA A 430 10.85 11.04 1.62
N ALA A 431 12.08 10.87 1.12
CA ALA A 431 12.40 11.06 -0.29
C ALA A 431 11.69 10.01 -1.15
N MET A 432 11.87 8.73 -0.82
CA MET A 432 11.25 7.62 -1.56
C MET A 432 9.73 7.75 -1.61
N ARG A 433 9.11 8.17 -0.50
CA ARG A 433 7.67 8.36 -0.44
C ARG A 433 7.18 9.52 -1.30
N ALA A 434 7.81 10.69 -1.18
CA ALA A 434 7.45 11.86 -1.98
C ALA A 434 7.61 11.58 -3.48
N GLU A 435 8.70 10.92 -3.87
CA GLU A 435 8.98 10.54 -5.24
C GLU A 435 7.93 9.58 -5.80
N ILE A 436 7.62 8.50 -5.10
CA ILE A 436 6.76 7.44 -5.64
C ILE A 436 5.31 7.89 -5.74
N TYR A 437 4.77 8.62 -4.76
CA TYR A 437 3.42 9.16 -4.89
C TYR A 437 3.32 10.21 -6.01
N THR A 438 4.34 11.06 -6.15
CA THR A 438 4.37 12.03 -7.25
C THR A 438 4.43 11.32 -8.60
N ARG A 439 5.29 10.29 -8.71
CA ARG A 439 5.45 9.47 -9.91
C ARG A 439 4.17 8.76 -10.30
N PHE A 440 3.47 8.16 -9.33
CA PHE A 440 2.18 7.51 -9.57
C PHE A 440 1.17 8.47 -10.22
N PHE A 441 0.93 9.63 -9.62
CA PHE A 441 -0.07 10.56 -10.14
C PHE A 441 0.35 11.26 -11.44
N ALA A 442 1.61 11.68 -11.54
CA ALA A 442 2.12 12.28 -12.76
C ALA A 442 2.18 11.27 -13.92
N GLY A 443 2.54 10.01 -13.63
CA GLY A 443 2.61 8.93 -14.59
C GLY A 443 1.23 8.56 -15.14
N LEU A 444 0.21 8.50 -14.28
CA LEU A 444 -1.19 8.30 -14.73
C LEU A 444 -1.64 9.37 -15.72
N ILE A 445 -1.31 10.64 -15.47
CA ILE A 445 -1.62 11.75 -16.38
C ILE A 445 -0.82 11.63 -17.67
N ALA A 446 0.48 11.38 -17.57
CA ALA A 446 1.40 11.32 -18.71
C ALA A 446 1.03 10.24 -19.74
N VAL A 447 0.46 9.11 -19.29
CA VAL A 447 0.02 8.02 -20.17
C VAL A 447 -1.50 8.03 -20.45
N GLY A 448 -2.19 9.10 -20.04
CA GLY A 448 -3.62 9.27 -20.31
C GLY A 448 -4.57 8.39 -19.48
N ASN A 449 -4.08 7.72 -18.43
CA ASN A 449 -4.93 6.96 -17.51
C ASN A 449 -5.67 7.85 -16.50
N ASP A 450 -5.17 9.06 -16.25
CA ASP A 450 -5.86 10.09 -15.48
C ASP A 450 -6.23 11.26 -16.41
N GLN A 451 -7.50 11.28 -16.83
CA GLN A 451 -8.08 12.34 -17.66
C GLN A 451 -8.42 13.61 -16.86
N MET A 452 -8.07 13.65 -15.56
CA MET A 452 -8.30 14.75 -14.64
C MET A 452 -9.77 15.19 -14.56
N VAL A 453 -10.72 14.29 -14.82
CA VAL A 453 -12.17 14.60 -14.87
C VAL A 453 -12.69 15.24 -13.59
N ASP A 454 -12.09 14.88 -12.46
CA ASP A 454 -12.41 15.35 -11.11
C ASP A 454 -11.44 16.45 -10.62
N PHE A 455 -10.64 17.04 -11.52
CA PHE A 455 -9.81 18.20 -11.24
C PHE A 455 -10.59 19.51 -11.45
N ASN A 456 -11.64 19.67 -10.65
CA ASN A 456 -12.50 20.85 -10.66
C ASN A 456 -12.88 21.23 -9.22
N CYS A 457 -13.45 22.43 -9.04
CA CYS A 457 -13.79 22.95 -7.72
C CYS A 457 -14.86 22.11 -7.00
N THR A 458 -15.87 21.64 -7.72
CA THR A 458 -16.97 20.83 -7.17
C THR A 458 -16.44 19.51 -6.61
N SER A 459 -15.71 18.74 -7.42
CA SER A 459 -15.14 17.47 -6.98
C SER A 459 -14.14 17.66 -5.83
N THR A 460 -13.38 18.75 -5.82
CA THR A 460 -12.45 19.05 -4.71
C THR A 460 -13.18 19.39 -3.41
N GLN A 461 -14.35 20.04 -3.47
CA GLN A 461 -15.23 20.26 -2.33
C GLN A 461 -15.86 18.94 -1.86
N GLU A 462 -16.36 18.13 -2.78
CA GLU A 462 -16.92 16.81 -2.48
C GLU A 462 -15.90 15.88 -1.81
N LYS A 463 -14.63 15.98 -2.20
CA LYS A 463 -13.49 15.28 -1.57
C LYS A 463 -13.05 15.86 -0.22
N LEU A 464 -13.67 16.96 0.24
CA LEU A 464 -13.33 17.68 1.48
C LEU A 464 -11.92 18.31 1.49
N LEU A 465 -11.31 18.46 0.30
CA LEU A 465 -9.98 19.06 0.13
C LEU A 465 -10.04 20.58 -0.10
N CYS A 466 -11.19 21.12 -0.44
CA CYS A 466 -11.41 22.55 -0.58
C CYS A 466 -11.72 23.22 0.77
N PRO A 467 -11.09 24.35 1.13
CA PRO A 467 -11.42 25.09 2.36
C PRO A 467 -12.76 25.85 2.31
N GLY A 468 -13.41 25.99 1.15
CA GLY A 468 -14.73 26.62 1.03
C GLY A 468 -14.80 27.76 0.00
N THR A 469 -15.70 28.72 0.24
CA THR A 469 -16.06 29.81 -0.69
C THR A 469 -15.08 31.00 -0.62
N GLY A 470 -15.08 31.83 -1.66
CA GLY A 470 -14.24 33.04 -1.74
C GLY A 470 -12.85 32.83 -2.38
N CYS A 471 -12.58 31.64 -2.92
CA CYS A 471 -11.35 31.38 -3.68
C CYS A 471 -11.45 32.00 -5.08
N PRO A 472 -10.49 32.85 -5.51
CA PRO A 472 -10.50 33.43 -6.86
C PRO A 472 -10.08 32.43 -7.95
N TRP A 473 -9.64 31.24 -7.56
CA TRP A 473 -9.14 30.22 -8.48
C TRP A 473 -10.25 29.35 -9.02
N ASN A 474 -10.11 28.99 -10.30
CA ASN A 474 -10.92 27.99 -10.96
C ASN A 474 -10.03 26.79 -11.36
N LEU A 475 -10.19 25.65 -10.68
CA LEU A 475 -9.43 24.44 -11.00
C LEU A 475 -9.72 23.92 -12.41
N GLU A 476 -10.92 24.15 -12.93
CA GLU A 476 -11.30 23.77 -14.30
C GLU A 476 -10.47 24.52 -15.36
N ALA A 477 -10.13 25.78 -15.08
CA ALA A 477 -9.27 26.58 -15.96
C ALA A 477 -7.83 26.03 -15.95
N LEU A 478 -7.32 25.59 -14.79
CA LEU A 478 -6.02 24.93 -14.68
C LEU A 478 -6.01 23.59 -15.42
N ARG A 479 -7.07 22.79 -15.30
CA ARG A 479 -7.24 21.54 -16.06
C ARG A 479 -7.16 21.79 -17.57
N THR A 480 -7.92 22.78 -18.05
CA THR A 480 -7.95 23.14 -19.48
C THR A 480 -6.58 23.62 -19.96
N ALA A 481 -5.87 24.42 -19.16
CA ALA A 481 -4.50 24.85 -19.49
C ALA A 481 -3.52 23.67 -19.55
N ALA A 482 -3.62 22.72 -18.61
CA ALA A 482 -2.79 21.52 -18.61
C ALA A 482 -3.03 20.65 -19.86
N GLN A 483 -4.29 20.48 -20.28
CA GLN A 483 -4.65 19.69 -21.45
C GLN A 483 -4.32 20.38 -22.78
N SER A 484 -4.47 21.70 -22.86
CA SER A 484 -4.21 22.48 -24.09
C SER A 484 -2.72 22.81 -24.29
N GLY A 485 -1.93 22.83 -23.22
CA GLY A 485 -0.49 23.12 -23.25
C GLY A 485 0.38 22.05 -23.92
N GLY A 486 -0.16 20.89 -24.31
CA GLY A 486 0.45 19.94 -25.25
C GLY A 486 1.84 19.38 -24.90
N GLY A 487 2.35 19.63 -23.70
CA GLY A 487 3.73 19.35 -23.31
C GLY A 487 3.80 18.58 -22.00
N HIS A 488 3.21 17.41 -21.93
CA HIS A 488 3.55 16.46 -20.86
C HIS A 488 4.89 15.79 -21.20
N ALA A 489 5.94 16.59 -20.94
CA ALA A 489 7.35 16.24 -21.06
C ALA A 489 7.80 15.15 -20.10
#